data_AF-C0EFJ4-F1
#
_entry.id   AF-C0EFJ4-F1
#
_cell.length_a   1.000
_cell.length_b   1.000
_cell.length_c   1.000
_cell.angle_alpha   90.00
_cell.angle_beta   90.00
_cell.angle_gamma   90.00
#
_symmetry.space_group_name_H-M   'P 1'
#
loop_
_entity.id
_entity.type
_entity.pdbx_description
1 polymer ?
#
loop_
_entity_poly.entity_id
_entity_poly.type
_entity_poly.pdbx_seq_one_letter_code
_entity_poly.pdbx_strand_id
1 'polypeptide(L)'
;MVEFKVFGMRVRFTFWFFAVLTMILFLDRSGTAFWALTASLLHETGHVLAFFILHSKPRLLSFELSGIRLVRGGCGVSVWKEFVILSAGCAVNFVTAVLLQQTMPFVAAVHLCLGAFNLLPIHSLDGGKLIRLLFSCLFPYTVSRVLSLVVSYLTVFLLLFVGGLLCIKGNFTLLITAVYLLLMLLSEK
;
A
#
# COMPACT_ATOMS: atom_id res chain seq x y z
N MET A 1 7.23 20.35 -6.69
CA MET A 1 7.61 19.32 -5.70
C MET A 1 7.85 20.03 -4.39
N VAL A 2 7.19 19.64 -3.32
CA VAL A 2 7.36 20.23 -1.97
C VAL A 2 8.07 19.20 -1.10
N GLU A 3 9.16 19.56 -0.44
CA GLU A 3 9.92 18.67 0.44
C GLU A 3 10.15 19.34 1.79
N PHE A 4 9.87 18.63 2.88
CA PHE A 4 10.08 19.11 4.24
C PHE A 4 10.67 18.01 5.12
N LYS A 5 11.33 18.40 6.21
CA LYS A 5 11.95 17.45 7.14
C LYS A 5 11.18 17.44 8.46
N VAL A 6 10.59 16.31 8.79
CA VAL A 6 9.78 16.10 10.01
C VAL A 6 10.42 14.96 10.81
N PHE A 7 10.80 15.21 12.06
CA PHE A 7 11.48 14.22 12.94
C PHE A 7 12.69 13.50 12.29
N GLY A 8 13.46 14.19 11.45
CA GLY A 8 14.61 13.61 10.75
C GLY A 8 14.27 12.85 9.46
N MET A 9 12.99 12.59 9.20
CA MET A 9 12.46 11.99 7.97
C MET A 9 12.18 13.08 6.93
N ARG A 10 12.58 12.85 5.67
CA ARG A 10 12.18 13.72 4.56
C ARG A 10 10.78 13.35 4.11
N VAL A 11 9.87 14.31 4.03
CA VAL A 11 8.53 14.12 3.51
C VAL A 11 8.43 14.89 2.20
N ARG A 12 8.06 14.20 1.12
CA ARG A 12 7.99 14.75 -0.23
C ARG A 12 6.56 14.67 -0.73
N PHE A 13 6.08 15.74 -1.34
CA PHE A 13 4.81 15.78 -2.05
C PHE A 13 5.03 16.11 -3.52
N THR A 14 4.51 15.25 -4.38
CA THR A 14 4.45 15.51 -5.82
C THR A 14 3.26 16.42 -6.13
N PHE A 15 3.41 17.31 -7.12
CA PHE A 15 2.32 18.18 -7.55
C PHE A 15 1.11 17.36 -8.02
N TRP A 16 1.37 16.28 -8.75
CA TRP A 16 0.36 15.38 -9.28
C TRP A 16 -0.46 14.68 -8.19
N PHE A 17 0.13 14.39 -7.02
CA PHE A 17 -0.63 13.86 -5.88
C PHE A 17 -1.76 14.82 -5.48
N PHE A 18 -1.46 16.12 -5.33
CA PHE A 18 -2.48 17.12 -5.01
C PHE A 18 -3.49 17.30 -6.13
N ALA A 19 -3.04 17.35 -7.39
CA ALA A 19 -3.95 17.52 -8.54
C ALA A 19 -4.98 16.38 -8.63
N VAL A 20 -4.55 15.12 -8.52
CA VAL A 20 -5.44 13.96 -8.53
C VAL A 20 -6.30 13.92 -7.29
N LEU A 21 -5.73 14.20 -6.11
CA LEU A 21 -6.51 14.22 -4.86
C LEU A 21 -7.63 15.25 -4.91
N THR A 22 -7.34 16.47 -5.37
CA THR A 22 -8.35 17.52 -5.52
C THR A 22 -9.41 17.12 -6.54
N MET A 23 -9.03 16.51 -7.66
CA MET A 23 -10.00 16.02 -8.66
C MET A 23 -10.91 14.93 -8.07
N ILE A 24 -10.35 13.95 -7.33
CA ILE A 24 -11.13 12.89 -6.69
C ILE A 24 -12.07 13.46 -5.64
N LEU A 25 -11.60 14.36 -4.76
CA LEU A 25 -12.43 14.99 -3.74
C LEU A 25 -13.53 15.87 -4.33
N PHE A 26 -13.27 16.52 -5.48
CA PHE A 26 -14.27 17.35 -6.17
C PHE A 26 -15.36 16.51 -6.85
N LEU A 27 -14.99 15.35 -7.41
CA LEU A 27 -15.92 14.44 -8.07
C LEU A 27 -16.67 13.53 -7.09
N ASP A 28 -16.13 13.31 -5.89
CA ASP A 28 -16.74 12.44 -4.89
C ASP A 28 -17.95 13.09 -4.22
N ARG A 29 -19.13 12.57 -4.54
CA ARG A 29 -20.40 12.94 -3.89
C ARG A 29 -20.73 12.11 -2.66
N SER A 30 -20.01 11.00 -2.45
CA SER A 30 -20.31 10.00 -1.42
C SER A 30 -19.51 10.19 -0.13
N GLY A 31 -18.43 10.97 -0.17
CA GLY A 31 -17.49 11.12 0.95
C GLY A 31 -16.54 9.93 1.12
N THR A 32 -16.63 8.91 0.25
CA THR A 32 -15.74 7.72 0.25
C THR A 32 -14.28 8.12 0.11
N ALA A 33 -13.97 9.10 -0.73
CA ALA A 33 -12.60 9.54 -0.99
C ALA A 33 -11.95 10.16 0.26
N PHE A 34 -12.74 10.90 1.04
CA PHE A 34 -12.26 11.45 2.31
C PHE A 34 -11.89 10.32 3.28
N TRP A 35 -12.78 9.34 3.46
CA TRP A 35 -12.52 8.20 4.35
C TRP A 35 -11.38 7.29 3.85
N ALA A 36 -11.24 7.13 2.54
CA ALA A 36 -10.13 6.40 1.94
C ALA A 36 -8.79 7.11 2.17
N LEU A 37 -8.77 8.45 2.08
CA LEU A 37 -7.59 9.24 2.40
C LEU A 37 -7.25 9.13 3.89
N THR A 38 -8.23 9.26 4.80
CA THR A 38 -7.96 9.09 6.23
C THR A 38 -7.45 7.70 6.56
N ALA A 39 -8.00 6.66 5.91
CA ALA A 39 -7.54 5.29 6.08
C ALA A 39 -6.11 5.11 5.57
N SER A 40 -5.78 5.69 4.41
CA SER A 40 -4.41 5.66 3.86
C SER A 40 -3.41 6.41 4.75
N LEU A 41 -3.80 7.56 5.32
CA LEU A 41 -2.95 8.28 6.27
C LEU A 41 -2.73 7.45 7.54
N LEU A 42 -3.77 6.87 8.12
CA LEU A 42 -3.65 6.02 9.31
C LEU A 42 -2.78 4.79 9.03
N HIS A 43 -2.94 4.16 7.86
CA HIS A 43 -2.09 3.07 7.41
C HIS A 43 -0.60 3.45 7.41
N GLU A 44 -0.25 4.58 6.77
CA GLU A 44 1.14 5.05 6.73
C GLU A 44 1.68 5.46 8.10
N THR A 45 0.83 6.05 8.96
CA THR A 45 1.23 6.31 10.34
C THR A 45 1.55 5.01 11.10
N GLY A 46 0.89 3.90 10.78
CA GLY A 46 1.22 2.58 11.30
C GLY A 46 2.66 2.18 10.98
N HIS A 47 3.06 2.31 9.72
CA HIS A 47 4.44 2.06 9.31
C HIS A 47 5.42 2.98 10.03
N VAL A 48 5.15 4.29 10.05
CA VAL A 48 6.01 5.29 10.68
C VAL A 48 6.18 5.02 12.18
N LEU A 49 5.09 4.70 12.90
CA LEU A 49 5.14 4.33 14.31
C LEU A 49 5.98 3.06 14.53
N ALA A 50 5.84 2.04 13.69
CA ALA A 50 6.66 0.83 13.79
C ALA A 50 8.17 1.13 13.60
N PHE A 51 8.52 2.05 12.68
CA PHE A 51 9.91 2.51 12.54
C PHE A 51 10.45 3.16 13.81
N PHE A 52 9.68 4.05 14.43
CA PHE A 52 10.09 4.73 15.66
C PHE A 52 10.23 3.75 16.83
N ILE A 53 9.25 2.86 17.03
CA ILE A 53 9.27 1.85 18.12
C ILE A 53 10.48 0.92 17.96
N LEU A 54 10.79 0.51 16.73
CA LEU A 54 11.90 -0.41 16.45
C LEU A 54 13.26 0.29 16.27
N HIS A 55 13.33 1.59 16.59
CA HIS A 55 14.52 2.43 16.53
C HIS A 55 15.23 2.36 15.16
N SER A 56 14.45 2.19 14.09
CA SER A 56 14.93 2.14 12.72
C SER A 56 14.68 3.50 12.06
N LYS A 57 15.66 4.07 11.35
CA LYS A 57 15.53 5.43 10.80
C LYS A 57 14.87 5.43 9.41
N PRO A 58 13.62 5.92 9.25
CA PRO A 58 13.05 6.13 7.93
C PRO A 58 13.78 7.28 7.21
N ARG A 59 14.05 7.16 5.90
CA ARG A 59 14.86 8.15 5.15
C ARG A 59 14.01 9.12 4.36
N LEU A 60 12.87 8.67 3.84
CA LEU A 60 11.97 9.46 3.01
C LEU A 60 10.55 8.88 3.06
N LEU A 61 9.54 9.73 3.18
CA LEU A 61 8.13 9.44 2.95
C LEU A 61 7.70 10.27 1.73
N SER A 62 7.33 9.63 0.62
CA SER A 62 7.05 10.28 -0.67
C SER A 62 5.58 10.08 -1.04
N PHE A 63 4.83 11.15 -1.15
CA PHE A 63 3.44 11.19 -1.62
C PHE A 63 3.47 11.35 -3.15
N GLU A 64 3.25 10.23 -3.85
CA GLU A 64 3.33 10.08 -5.29
C GLU A 64 1.94 9.81 -5.87
N LEU A 65 1.81 9.94 -7.20
CA LEU A 65 0.59 9.57 -7.93
C LEU A 65 0.17 8.11 -7.63
N SER A 66 1.19 7.28 -7.37
CA SER A 66 1.09 5.86 -7.07
C SER A 66 0.54 5.53 -5.68
N GLY A 67 0.55 6.50 -4.77
CA GLY A 67 0.28 6.31 -3.34
C GLY A 67 1.37 6.93 -2.47
N ILE A 68 1.38 6.54 -1.20
CA ILE A 68 2.38 7.00 -0.23
C ILE A 68 3.49 5.95 -0.17
N ARG A 69 4.73 6.38 -0.34
CA ARG A 69 5.91 5.51 -0.43
C ARG A 69 6.90 5.84 0.67
N LEU A 70 7.10 4.91 1.58
CA LEU A 70 8.13 5.02 2.61
C LEU A 70 9.44 4.34 2.15
N VAL A 71 10.51 5.14 1.98
CA VAL A 71 11.86 4.70 1.61
C VAL A 71 12.78 4.73 2.83
N ARG A 72 13.52 3.64 3.03
CA ARG A 72 14.35 3.37 4.20
C ARG A 72 15.76 3.99 4.10
N GLY A 73 16.41 4.12 5.25
CA GLY A 73 17.82 4.51 5.35
C GLY A 73 18.65 3.41 5.99
N GLY A 74 19.67 2.94 5.28
CA GLY A 74 20.69 2.00 5.79
C GLY A 74 20.38 0.51 5.54
N CYS A 75 21.44 -0.30 5.52
CA CYS A 75 21.40 -1.76 5.51
C CYS A 75 21.50 -2.27 6.96
N GLY A 76 20.72 -3.29 7.35
CA GLY A 76 20.90 -3.99 8.64
C GLY A 76 19.68 -4.11 9.56
N VAL A 77 18.45 -3.93 9.07
CA VAL A 77 17.24 -4.24 9.87
C VAL A 77 17.06 -5.77 9.89
N SER A 78 16.84 -6.36 11.07
CA SER A 78 16.58 -7.80 11.17
C SER A 78 15.28 -8.17 10.47
N VAL A 79 15.20 -9.39 9.92
CA VAL A 79 13.99 -9.91 9.22
C VAL A 79 12.72 -9.69 10.06
N TRP A 80 12.78 -9.96 11.36
CA TRP A 80 11.65 -9.76 12.26
C TRP A 80 11.19 -8.30 12.35
N LYS A 81 12.13 -7.35 12.47
CA LYS A 81 11.81 -5.92 12.48
C LYS A 81 11.20 -5.50 11.15
N GLU A 82 11.70 -6.02 10.04
CA GLU A 82 11.16 -5.73 8.72
C GLU A 82 9.73 -6.27 8.56
N PHE A 83 9.46 -7.47 9.06
CA PHE A 83 8.13 -8.06 9.07
C PHE A 83 7.13 -7.20 9.85
N VAL A 84 7.48 -6.78 11.07
CA VAL A 84 6.64 -5.92 11.91
C VAL A 84 6.38 -4.56 11.23
N ILE A 85 7.41 -3.97 10.64
CA ILE A 85 7.26 -2.70 9.93
C ILE A 85 6.31 -2.85 8.75
N LEU A 86 6.46 -3.88 7.92
CA LEU A 86 5.63 -4.09 6.74
C LEU A 86 4.19 -4.48 7.08
N SER A 87 3.95 -5.14 8.21
CA SER A 87 2.59 -5.49 8.64
C SER A 87 1.88 -4.36 9.39
N ALA A 88 2.61 -3.36 9.90
CA ALA A 88 2.05 -2.32 10.76
C ALA A 88 0.93 -1.49 10.10
N GLY A 89 1.09 -1.08 8.84
CA GLY A 89 0.06 -0.31 8.16
C GLY A 89 -1.24 -1.11 7.98
N CYS A 90 -1.13 -2.36 7.52
CA CYS A 90 -2.29 -3.26 7.41
C CYS A 90 -2.92 -3.55 8.77
N ALA A 91 -2.11 -3.73 9.81
CA ALA A 91 -2.58 -3.98 11.17
C ALA A 91 -3.38 -2.79 11.72
N VAL A 92 -2.93 -1.55 11.52
CA VAL A 92 -3.69 -0.35 11.90
C VAL A 92 -5.04 -0.33 11.21
N ASN A 93 -5.09 -0.60 9.90
CA ASN A 93 -6.35 -0.67 9.17
C ASN A 93 -7.30 -1.73 9.73
N PHE A 94 -6.83 -2.95 10.00
CA PHE A 94 -7.70 -3.99 10.54
C PHE A 94 -8.18 -3.70 11.96
N VAL A 95 -7.32 -3.15 12.82
CA VAL A 95 -7.71 -2.73 14.17
C VAL A 95 -8.77 -1.62 14.10
N THR A 96 -8.56 -0.59 13.27
CA THR A 96 -9.54 0.48 13.09
C THR A 96 -10.87 -0.05 12.53
N ALA A 97 -10.82 -1.00 11.59
CA ALA A 97 -12.03 -1.64 11.06
C ALA A 97 -12.82 -2.35 12.16
N VAL A 98 -12.17 -3.14 13.01
CA VAL A 98 -12.83 -3.86 14.12
C VAL A 98 -13.42 -2.89 15.15
N LEU A 99 -12.72 -1.79 15.46
CA LEU A 99 -13.20 -0.79 16.42
C LEU A 99 -14.42 -0.02 15.90
N LEU A 100 -14.48 0.25 14.59
CA LEU A 100 -15.52 1.06 13.98
C LEU A 100 -16.68 0.25 13.39
N GLN A 101 -16.60 -1.08 13.33
CA GLN A 101 -17.60 -1.90 12.65
C GLN A 101 -19.04 -1.71 13.17
N GLN A 102 -19.20 -1.40 14.47
CA GLN A 102 -20.52 -1.24 15.11
C GLN A 102 -21.03 0.20 15.03
N THR A 103 -20.14 1.20 15.03
CA THR A 103 -20.50 2.62 15.09
C THR A 103 -20.50 3.29 13.72
N MET A 104 -19.58 2.89 12.84
CA MET A 104 -19.36 3.44 11.51
C MET A 104 -19.02 2.32 10.51
N PRO A 105 -19.97 1.43 10.18
CA PRO A 105 -19.72 0.21 9.38
C PRO A 105 -19.15 0.52 7.99
N PHE A 106 -19.54 1.64 7.38
CA PHE A 106 -18.98 2.09 6.11
C PHE A 106 -17.49 2.42 6.21
N VAL A 107 -17.08 3.17 7.25
CA VAL A 107 -15.67 3.53 7.48
C VAL A 107 -14.85 2.29 7.81
N ALA A 108 -15.42 1.38 8.61
CA ALA A 108 -14.81 0.08 8.88
C ALA A 108 -14.56 -0.72 7.60
N ALA A 109 -15.52 -0.77 6.68
CA ALA A 109 -15.36 -1.42 5.39
C ALA A 109 -14.25 -0.79 4.53
N VAL A 110 -14.14 0.55 4.53
CA VAL A 110 -13.04 1.24 3.82
C VAL A 110 -11.68 0.83 4.38
N HIS A 111 -11.50 0.83 5.70
CA HIS A 111 -10.27 0.38 6.34
C HIS A 111 -9.97 -1.10 6.07
N LEU A 112 -10.99 -1.97 6.16
CA LEU A 112 -10.85 -3.39 5.88
C LEU A 112 -10.40 -3.64 4.44
N CYS A 113 -11.08 -3.02 3.47
CA CYS A 113 -10.75 -3.12 2.05
C CYS A 113 -9.33 -2.59 1.77
N LEU A 114 -8.95 -1.45 2.35
CA LEU A 114 -7.62 -0.88 2.15
C LEU A 114 -6.52 -1.76 2.75
N GLY A 115 -6.73 -2.29 3.96
CA GLY A 115 -5.81 -3.23 4.60
C GLY A 115 -5.66 -4.53 3.80
N ALA A 116 -6.77 -5.11 3.34
CA ALA A 116 -6.76 -6.32 2.51
C ALA A 116 -6.09 -6.08 1.15
N PHE A 117 -6.35 -4.93 0.52
CA PHE A 117 -5.74 -4.54 -0.74
C PHE A 117 -4.22 -4.41 -0.59
N ASN A 118 -3.72 -3.71 0.42
CA ASN A 118 -2.27 -3.58 0.64
C ASN A 118 -1.60 -4.90 1.03
N LEU A 119 -2.36 -5.89 1.50
CA LEU A 119 -1.84 -7.24 1.77
C LEU A 119 -1.85 -8.16 0.54
N LEU A 120 -2.37 -7.70 -0.61
CA LEU A 120 -2.27 -8.47 -1.84
C LEU A 120 -0.80 -8.79 -2.15
N PRO A 121 -0.51 -10.00 -2.64
CA PRO A 121 0.84 -10.50 -2.86
C PRO A 121 1.46 -9.93 -4.16
N ILE A 122 1.44 -8.59 -4.28
CA ILE A 122 1.91 -7.83 -5.44
C ILE A 122 3.10 -6.98 -4.99
N HIS A 123 4.20 -7.03 -5.73
CA HIS A 123 5.50 -6.47 -5.36
C HIS A 123 5.48 -5.03 -4.85
N SER A 124 4.67 -4.17 -5.49
CA SER A 124 4.53 -2.75 -5.15
C SER A 124 3.78 -2.51 -3.83
N LEU A 125 2.98 -3.48 -3.37
CA LEU A 125 2.18 -3.45 -2.15
C LEU A 125 2.92 -4.10 -0.97
N ASP A 126 2.42 -3.91 0.25
CA ASP A 126 3.08 -4.43 1.45
C ASP A 126 3.04 -5.95 1.55
N GLY A 127 1.97 -6.58 1.08
CA GLY A 127 1.86 -8.03 0.96
C GLY A 127 2.93 -8.64 0.05
N GLY A 128 3.24 -8.01 -1.07
CA GLY A 128 4.34 -8.45 -1.94
C GLY A 128 5.71 -8.28 -1.29
N LYS A 129 5.93 -7.19 -0.57
CA LYS A 129 7.17 -6.97 0.21
C LYS A 129 7.31 -8.02 1.33
N LEU A 130 6.22 -8.37 2.02
CA LEU A 130 6.18 -9.41 3.05
C LEU A 130 6.52 -10.78 2.46
N ILE A 131 5.92 -11.16 1.33
CA ILE A 131 6.23 -12.44 0.68
C ILE A 131 7.69 -12.50 0.23
N ARG A 132 8.23 -11.41 -0.34
CA ARG A 132 9.64 -11.35 -0.70
C ARG A 132 10.54 -11.53 0.51
N LEU A 133 10.19 -10.91 1.64
CA LEU A 133 10.90 -11.07 2.90
C LEU A 133 10.88 -12.54 3.37
N LEU A 134 9.72 -13.19 3.32
CA LEU A 134 9.60 -14.62 3.65
C LEU A 134 10.44 -15.50 2.73
N PHE A 135 10.44 -15.24 1.43
CA PHE A 135 11.31 -15.97 0.49
C PHE A 135 12.79 -15.72 0.77
N SER A 136 13.18 -14.50 1.18
CA SER A 136 14.58 -14.20 1.51
C SER A 136 15.11 -14.95 2.71
N CYS A 137 14.24 -15.49 3.57
CA CYS A 137 14.63 -16.39 4.66
C CYS A 137 15.00 -17.79 4.18
N LEU A 138 14.51 -18.19 3.00
CA LEU A 138 14.62 -19.56 2.49
C LEU A 138 15.54 -19.66 1.27
N PHE A 139 15.64 -18.59 0.48
CA PHE A 139 16.32 -18.60 -0.81
C PHE A 139 17.27 -17.41 -0.98
N PRO A 140 18.29 -17.54 -1.85
CA PRO A 140 19.12 -16.42 -2.26
C PRO A 140 18.28 -15.24 -2.81
N TYR A 141 18.86 -14.04 -2.73
CA TYR A 141 18.19 -12.80 -3.14
C TYR A 141 17.56 -12.87 -4.54
N THR A 142 18.28 -13.40 -5.53
CA THR A 142 17.82 -13.50 -6.92
C THR A 142 16.57 -14.38 -7.04
N VAL A 143 16.57 -15.54 -6.38
CA VAL A 143 15.45 -16.48 -6.40
C VAL A 143 14.24 -15.88 -5.69
N SER A 144 14.46 -15.25 -4.54
CA SER A 144 13.40 -14.56 -3.78
C SER A 144 12.73 -13.45 -4.59
N ARG A 145 13.53 -12.69 -5.36
CA ARG A 145 13.03 -11.65 -6.27
C ARG A 145 12.17 -12.26 -7.38
N VAL A 146 12.65 -13.31 -8.05
CA VAL A 146 11.91 -13.97 -9.14
C VAL A 146 10.60 -14.56 -8.62
N LEU A 147 10.63 -15.30 -7.51
CA LEU A 147 9.42 -15.89 -6.91
C LEU A 147 8.39 -14.82 -6.53
N SER A 148 8.83 -13.72 -5.91
CA SER A 148 7.95 -12.60 -5.58
C SER A 148 7.29 -11.98 -6.83
N LEU A 149 8.05 -11.81 -7.92
CA LEU A 149 7.51 -11.30 -9.18
C LEU A 149 6.52 -12.27 -9.82
N VAL A 150 6.83 -13.57 -9.85
CA VAL A 150 5.92 -14.60 -10.38
C VAL A 150 4.60 -14.58 -9.63
N VAL A 151 4.62 -14.56 -8.29
CA VAL A 151 3.42 -14.45 -7.47
C VAL A 151 2.65 -13.16 -7.77
N SER A 152 3.36 -12.04 -7.97
CA SER A 152 2.75 -10.75 -8.32
C SER A 152 2.01 -10.82 -9.66
N TYR A 153 2.66 -11.35 -10.71
CA TYR A 153 2.06 -11.50 -12.03
C TYR A 153 0.85 -12.45 -12.01
N LEU A 154 0.94 -13.58 -11.30
CA LEU A 154 -0.18 -14.50 -11.14
C LEU A 154 -1.38 -13.83 -10.47
N THR A 155 -1.12 -13.04 -9.43
CA THR A 155 -2.17 -12.31 -8.70
C THR A 155 -2.81 -11.23 -9.57
N VAL A 156 -2.02 -10.44 -10.28
CA VAL A 156 -2.53 -9.42 -11.22
C VAL A 156 -3.32 -10.06 -12.36
N PHE A 157 -2.85 -11.19 -12.89
CA PHE A 157 -3.58 -11.95 -13.91
C PHE A 157 -4.95 -12.43 -13.40
N LEU A 158 -5.01 -12.96 -12.18
CA LEU A 158 -6.27 -13.34 -11.54
C LEU A 158 -7.21 -12.13 -11.38
N LEU A 159 -6.68 -10.99 -10.95
CA LEU A 159 -7.47 -9.75 -10.81
C LEU A 159 -7.98 -9.24 -12.16
N LEU A 160 -7.18 -9.33 -13.23
CA LEU A 160 -7.61 -8.99 -14.59
C LEU A 160 -8.72 -9.93 -15.07
N PHE A 161 -8.60 -11.23 -14.81
CA PHE A 161 -9.61 -12.22 -15.18
C PHE A 161 -10.93 -11.95 -14.45
N VAL A 162 -10.90 -11.82 -13.12
CA VAL A 162 -12.09 -11.52 -12.30
C VAL A 162 -12.66 -10.14 -12.67
N GLY A 163 -11.80 -9.14 -12.87
CA GLY A 163 -12.18 -7.81 -13.33
C GLY A 163 -12.86 -7.83 -14.69
N GLY A 164 -12.39 -8.67 -15.62
CA GLY A 164 -13.00 -8.88 -16.93
C GLY A 164 -14.40 -9.52 -16.82
N LEU A 165 -14.59 -10.49 -15.93
CA LEU A 165 -15.91 -11.08 -15.66
C LEU A 165 -16.88 -10.06 -15.04
N LEU A 166 -16.40 -9.21 -14.14
CA LEU A 166 -17.21 -8.13 -13.54
C LEU A 166 -17.52 -7.00 -14.51
N CYS A 167 -16.62 -6.74 -15.46
CA CYS A 167 -16.79 -5.77 -16.53
C CYS A 167 -18.01 -6.11 -17.40
N ILE A 168 -18.23 -7.40 -17.69
CA ILE A 168 -19.43 -7.88 -18.42
C ILE A 168 -20.72 -7.55 -17.64
N LYS A 169 -20.66 -7.48 -16.31
CA LYS A 169 -21.77 -7.08 -15.42
C LYS A 169 -21.85 -5.56 -15.19
N GLY A 170 -21.07 -4.76 -15.91
CA GLY A 170 -21.04 -3.31 -15.80
C GLY A 170 -20.13 -2.75 -14.70
N ASN A 171 -19.38 -3.59 -13.98
CA ASN A 171 -18.44 -3.12 -12.96
C ASN A 171 -16.99 -3.12 -13.49
N PHE A 172 -16.56 -1.96 -13.95
CA PHE A 172 -15.23 -1.74 -14.52
C PHE A 172 -14.15 -1.45 -13.47
N THR A 173 -14.51 -1.18 -12.22
CA THR A 173 -13.57 -0.66 -11.20
C THR A 173 -12.40 -1.62 -10.94
N LEU A 174 -12.68 -2.91 -10.76
CA LEU A 174 -11.65 -3.91 -10.54
C LEU A 174 -10.73 -4.11 -11.75
N LEU A 175 -11.29 -4.00 -12.96
CA LEU A 175 -10.50 -4.13 -14.19
C LEU A 175 -9.53 -2.96 -14.32
N ILE A 176 -9.99 -1.73 -14.06
CA ILE A 176 -9.16 -0.52 -14.09
C ILE A 176 -8.04 -0.61 -13.05
N THR A 177 -8.35 -1.02 -11.81
CA THR A 177 -7.32 -1.19 -10.78
C THR A 177 -6.34 -2.30 -11.10
N ALA A 178 -6.78 -3.42 -11.69
CA ALA A 178 -5.89 -4.50 -12.12
C ALA A 178 -4.94 -4.06 -13.25
N VAL A 179 -5.43 -3.30 -14.25
CA VAL A 179 -4.59 -2.71 -15.31
C VAL A 179 -3.57 -1.74 -14.72
N TYR A 180 -3.98 -0.89 -13.78
CA TYR A 180 -3.08 0.01 -13.08
C TYR A 180 -1.96 -0.74 -12.33
N LEU A 181 -2.31 -1.81 -11.60
CA LEU A 181 -1.33 -2.66 -10.90
C LEU A 181 -0.38 -3.35 -11.87
N LEU A 182 -0.86 -3.78 -13.04
CA LEU A 182 -0.01 -4.33 -14.10
C LEU A 182 0.99 -3.28 -14.61
N LEU A 183 0.54 -2.06 -14.90
CA LEU A 183 1.42 -0.98 -15.35
C LEU A 183 2.48 -0.63 -14.30
N MET A 184 2.11 -0.63 -13.02
CA MET A 184 3.07 -0.47 -11.94
C MET A 184 4.14 -1.56 -11.94
N LEU A 185 3.71 -2.82 -12.04
CA LEU A 185 4.62 -3.97 -12.04
C LEU A 185 5.57 -3.96 -13.25
N LEU A 186 5.10 -3.49 -14.41
CA LEU A 186 5.91 -3.32 -15.62
C LEU A 186 6.89 -2.13 -15.53
N SER A 187 6.54 -1.10 -14.75
CA SER A 187 7.38 0.10 -14.57
C SER A 187 8.55 -0.12 -13.60
N GLU A 188 8.47 -1.15 -12.74
CA GLU A 188 9.55 -1.53 -11.83
C GLU A 188 10.66 -2.30 -12.58
N LYS A 189 11.79 -1.61 -12.85
CA LYS A 189 13.05 -2.20 -13.35
C LYS A 189 13.92 -2.74 -12.22
#